data_AF-A0A2D4QHT6-F1
#
_entry.id   AF-A0A2D4QHT6-F1
#
_cell.length_a   1.000
_cell.length_b   1.000
_cell.length_c   1.000
_cell.angle_alpha   90.00
_cell.angle_beta   90.00
_cell.angle_gamma   90.00
#
_symmetry.space_group_name_H-M   'P 1'
#
loop_
_entity.id
_entity.type
_entity.pdbx_description
1 polymer ?
#
loop_
_entity_poly.entity_id
_entity_poly.type
_entity_poly.pdbx_seq_one_letter_code
_entity_poly.pdbx_strand_id
1 'polypeptide(L)'
;MLLVETVVLATSMSIAAQPTVVEIAAGNDQFSTLVTAVKAAGLAEALSADGPYTVFAPTNDAFARLDGEVVEYLLSDAGRSDLGRILLHHVVPGKLEAGTLVGRDEVTTLADTTLALEVARDRLLVGEAVVQTADISGSNGVIHVIDRVLLPPVQQSPLESLLVNAIERGAPLFNNNNPEACAAVYATALEAVAAVGDFGLDAPARATLSERLKEIAMDRDVTERAWAYRRIMDAMLSGQMQMDSRARPTSSGSGRMLYDFEDPGSVRNFGVVVDGVMGGLSTGRIRAGEGTLVFDGETSLRNNGGFSSMRAPLPSGSCDGADSLRVRFKGDGRTWIIGTRGSRNMRGDSYWTRFDTVDGQWMDVVVPIDEMVRTSFGQPLRGRITPDQVRGIEFYIYDKKAGPFRLEIDTIEAVSGDSIGNEV
;
A
#
# COMPACT_ATOMS: atom_id res chain seq x y z
N MET A 1 62.93 -64.39 -2.34
CA MET A 1 62.38 -63.22 -1.63
C MET A 1 61.35 -62.57 -2.55
N LEU A 2 60.10 -63.05 -2.51
CA LEU A 2 58.99 -62.43 -3.22
C LEU A 2 58.06 -61.82 -2.17
N LEU A 3 57.93 -60.50 -2.19
CA LEU A 3 57.00 -59.71 -1.39
C LEU A 3 55.60 -59.89 -1.98
N VAL A 4 54.64 -60.26 -1.14
CA VAL A 4 53.21 -60.23 -1.47
C VAL A 4 52.67 -58.94 -0.86
N GLU A 5 52.37 -57.95 -1.69
CA GLU A 5 51.71 -56.72 -1.25
C GLU A 5 50.21 -56.98 -1.10
N THR A 6 49.73 -56.91 0.15
CA THR A 6 48.31 -56.93 0.48
C THR A 6 47.71 -55.56 0.17
N VAL A 7 46.93 -55.47 -0.92
CA VAL A 7 46.15 -54.27 -1.23
C VAL A 7 44.92 -54.24 -0.32
N VAL A 8 44.90 -53.32 0.65
CA VAL A 8 43.71 -53.00 1.45
C VAL A 8 42.88 -52.00 0.63
N LEU A 9 41.77 -52.45 0.05
CA LEU A 9 40.75 -51.54 -0.49
C LEU A 9 40.02 -50.87 0.68
N ALA A 10 40.39 -49.63 0.98
CA ALA A 10 39.55 -48.76 1.79
C ALA A 10 38.37 -48.28 0.92
N THR A 11 37.19 -48.87 1.11
CA THR A 11 35.94 -48.32 0.59
C THR A 11 35.60 -47.06 1.37
N SER A 12 35.91 -45.91 0.80
CA SER A 12 35.42 -44.61 1.28
C SER A 12 33.89 -44.58 1.16
N MET A 13 33.18 -44.78 2.26
CA MET A 13 31.77 -44.43 2.36
C MET A 13 31.68 -42.90 2.29
N SER A 14 31.21 -42.36 1.16
CA SER A 14 30.79 -40.97 1.08
C SER A 14 29.53 -40.83 1.94
N ILE A 15 29.66 -40.20 3.11
CA ILE A 15 28.51 -39.71 3.87
C ILE A 15 27.98 -38.53 3.06
N ALA A 16 26.92 -38.74 2.27
CA ALA A 16 26.19 -37.61 1.69
C ALA A 16 25.66 -36.77 2.86
N ALA A 17 26.17 -35.56 3.02
CA ALA A 17 25.65 -34.62 4.00
C ALA A 17 24.15 -34.41 3.72
N GLN A 18 23.32 -34.48 4.76
CA GLN A 18 21.90 -34.20 4.63
C GLN A 18 21.72 -32.77 4.07
N PRO A 19 20.88 -32.57 3.05
CA PRO A 19 20.70 -31.25 2.46
C PRO A 19 20.06 -30.27 3.47
N THR A 20 20.40 -29.00 3.36
CA THR A 20 19.76 -27.93 4.15
C THR A 20 18.31 -27.72 3.73
N VAL A 21 17.53 -26.98 4.52
CA VAL A 21 16.14 -26.64 4.14
C VAL A 21 16.07 -25.86 2.82
N VAL A 22 17.07 -25.02 2.52
CA VAL A 22 17.16 -24.28 1.25
C VAL A 22 17.50 -25.21 0.09
N GLU A 23 18.41 -26.17 0.29
CA GLU A 23 18.76 -27.16 -0.73
C GLU A 23 17.61 -28.13 -1.04
N ILE A 24 16.86 -28.55 -0.01
CA ILE A 24 15.64 -29.36 -0.18
C ILE A 24 14.60 -28.58 -0.99
N ALA A 25 14.40 -27.29 -0.68
CA ALA A 25 13.47 -26.45 -1.43
C ALA A 25 13.92 -26.25 -2.89
N ALA A 26 15.22 -26.03 -3.12
CA ALA A 26 15.80 -25.88 -4.45
C ALA A 26 15.74 -27.14 -5.31
N GLY A 27 15.73 -28.32 -4.69
CA GLY A 27 15.62 -29.61 -5.38
C GLY A 27 14.18 -30.06 -5.70
N ASN A 28 13.16 -29.28 -5.34
CA ASN A 28 11.76 -29.63 -5.55
C ASN A 28 11.02 -28.55 -6.38
N ASP A 29 10.51 -28.95 -7.54
CA ASP A 29 9.82 -28.08 -8.50
C ASP A 29 8.61 -27.35 -7.89
N GLN A 30 7.99 -27.89 -6.85
CA GLN A 30 6.85 -27.28 -6.14
C GLN A 30 7.21 -25.99 -5.39
N PHE A 31 8.50 -25.68 -5.21
CA PHE A 31 8.98 -24.50 -4.49
C PHE A 31 9.76 -23.53 -5.37
N SER A 32 9.70 -23.66 -6.70
CA SER A 32 10.46 -22.79 -7.61
C SER A 32 10.17 -21.29 -7.40
N THR A 33 8.93 -20.91 -7.11
CA THR A 33 8.56 -19.52 -6.77
C THR A 33 9.15 -19.09 -5.43
N LEU A 34 9.09 -19.95 -4.40
CA LEU A 34 9.68 -19.69 -3.08
C LEU A 34 11.20 -19.47 -3.18
N VAL A 35 11.90 -20.33 -3.93
CA VAL A 35 13.35 -20.22 -4.14
C VAL A 35 13.72 -18.93 -4.85
N THR A 36 12.88 -18.49 -5.80
CA THR A 36 13.06 -17.21 -6.50
C THR A 36 12.90 -16.03 -5.54
N ALA A 37 11.85 -16.06 -4.71
CA ALA A 37 11.59 -15.06 -3.68
C ALA A 37 12.73 -14.95 -2.66
N VAL A 38 13.22 -16.08 -2.13
CA VAL A 38 14.33 -16.12 -1.16
C VAL A 38 15.62 -15.53 -1.75
N LYS A 39 15.89 -15.80 -3.04
CA LYS A 39 17.02 -15.18 -3.75
C LYS A 39 16.82 -13.68 -3.95
N ALA A 40 15.63 -13.24 -4.35
CA ALA A 40 15.31 -11.82 -4.55
C ALA A 40 15.39 -10.99 -3.25
N ALA A 41 15.06 -11.59 -2.11
CA ALA A 41 15.17 -11.00 -0.79
C ALA A 41 16.58 -11.07 -0.17
N GLY A 42 17.53 -11.77 -0.80
CA GLY A 42 18.88 -11.95 -0.25
C GLY A 42 18.95 -12.82 1.02
N LEU A 43 17.94 -13.66 1.27
CA LEU A 43 17.84 -14.48 2.49
C LEU A 43 18.44 -15.88 2.36
N ALA A 44 18.90 -16.27 1.16
CA ALA A 44 19.38 -17.62 0.88
C ALA A 44 20.54 -18.04 1.79
N GLU A 45 21.51 -17.16 2.03
CA GLU A 45 22.66 -17.44 2.91
C GLU A 45 22.22 -17.55 4.37
N ALA A 46 21.35 -16.65 4.84
CA ALA A 46 20.86 -16.64 6.21
C ALA A 46 20.06 -17.92 6.55
N LEU A 47 19.22 -18.40 5.63
CA LEU A 47 18.43 -19.62 5.80
C LEU A 47 19.22 -20.91 5.55
N SER A 48 20.41 -20.81 4.97
CA SER A 48 21.36 -21.92 4.83
C SER A 48 22.36 -22.01 5.98
N ALA A 49 22.40 -20.99 6.85
CA ALA A 49 23.25 -20.98 8.04
C ALA A 49 22.86 -22.10 9.03
N ASP A 50 23.75 -22.35 10.00
CA ASP A 50 23.51 -23.34 11.05
C ASP A 50 22.22 -23.01 11.81
N GLY A 51 21.24 -23.90 11.70
CA GLY A 51 19.94 -23.79 12.34
C GLY A 51 19.98 -24.23 13.81
N PRO A 52 18.85 -24.62 14.41
CA PRO A 52 17.68 -25.18 13.73
C PRO A 52 16.60 -24.15 13.34
N TYR A 53 16.01 -24.34 12.16
CA TYR A 53 14.84 -23.60 11.67
C TYR A 53 13.65 -24.50 11.41
N THR A 54 12.44 -23.96 11.57
CA THR A 54 11.19 -24.54 11.07
C THR A 54 10.67 -23.63 9.98
N VAL A 55 10.59 -24.15 8.76
CA VAL A 55 10.16 -23.38 7.57
C VAL A 55 8.80 -23.86 7.14
N PHE A 56 7.80 -22.98 7.18
CA PHE A 56 6.51 -23.22 6.54
C PHE A 56 6.63 -22.86 5.05
N ALA A 57 6.82 -23.83 4.17
CA ALA A 57 7.14 -23.62 2.77
C ALA A 57 5.86 -23.58 1.90
N PRO A 58 5.45 -22.41 1.37
CA PRO A 58 4.35 -22.32 0.42
C PRO A 58 4.73 -22.94 -0.93
N THR A 59 3.80 -23.73 -1.48
CA THR A 59 3.93 -24.29 -2.84
C THR A 59 3.73 -23.23 -3.93
N ASN A 60 4.09 -23.51 -5.17
CA ASN A 60 3.78 -22.64 -6.30
C ASN A 60 2.27 -22.35 -6.41
N ASP A 61 1.41 -23.33 -6.10
CA ASP A 61 -0.05 -23.13 -6.07
C ASP A 61 -0.48 -22.16 -4.96
N ALA A 62 0.25 -22.14 -3.83
CA ALA A 62 0.02 -21.16 -2.76
C ALA A 62 0.36 -19.73 -3.23
N PHE A 63 1.45 -19.55 -3.99
CA PHE A 63 1.78 -18.27 -4.60
C PHE A 63 0.82 -17.89 -5.73
N ALA A 64 0.33 -18.84 -6.52
CA ALA A 64 -0.65 -18.59 -7.59
C ALA A 64 -2.02 -18.12 -7.06
N ARG A 65 -2.28 -18.28 -5.76
CA ARG A 65 -3.47 -17.71 -5.09
C ARG A 65 -3.30 -16.23 -4.73
N LEU A 66 -2.08 -15.70 -4.78
CA LEU A 66 -1.84 -14.26 -4.63
C LEU A 66 -2.14 -13.55 -5.95
N ASP A 67 -2.64 -12.32 -5.85
CA ASP A 67 -2.84 -11.47 -7.02
C ASP A 67 -1.49 -11.21 -7.72
N GLY A 68 -1.48 -11.31 -9.06
CA GLY A 68 -0.24 -11.15 -9.85
C GLY A 68 0.45 -9.80 -9.62
N GLU A 69 -0.32 -8.74 -9.40
CA GLU A 69 0.20 -7.40 -9.06
C GLU A 69 0.92 -7.39 -7.69
N VAL A 70 0.47 -8.18 -6.71
CA VAL A 70 1.14 -8.34 -5.41
C VAL A 70 2.47 -9.07 -5.59
N VAL A 71 2.50 -10.10 -6.44
CA VAL A 71 3.73 -10.84 -6.72
C VAL A 71 4.74 -9.95 -7.46
N GLU A 72 4.31 -9.17 -8.45
CA GLU A 72 5.16 -8.20 -9.15
C GLU A 72 5.71 -7.14 -8.21
N TYR A 73 4.88 -6.59 -7.31
CA TYR A 73 5.33 -5.65 -6.28
C TYR A 73 6.39 -6.27 -5.37
N LEU A 74 6.13 -7.44 -4.81
CA LEU A 74 7.05 -8.10 -3.88
C LEU A 74 8.39 -8.45 -4.52
N LEU A 75 8.40 -8.76 -5.82
CA LEU A 75 9.61 -9.06 -6.58
C LEU A 75 10.34 -7.80 -7.10
N SER A 76 9.72 -6.62 -7.01
CA SER A 76 10.33 -5.33 -7.36
C SER A 76 11.30 -4.85 -6.27
N ASP A 77 12.17 -3.89 -6.62
CA ASP A 77 13.04 -3.24 -5.64
C ASP A 77 12.25 -2.55 -4.51
N ALA A 78 11.07 -2.00 -4.82
CA ALA A 78 10.21 -1.31 -3.85
C ALA A 78 9.56 -2.26 -2.84
N GLY A 79 9.26 -3.50 -3.24
CA GLY A 79 8.64 -4.51 -2.37
C GLY A 79 9.62 -5.46 -1.69
N ARG A 80 10.94 -5.33 -1.94
CA ARG A 80 11.97 -6.25 -1.40
C ARG A 80 11.96 -6.33 0.13
N SER A 81 11.72 -5.21 0.82
CA SER A 81 11.63 -5.17 2.29
C SER A 81 10.43 -5.98 2.80
N ASP A 82 9.27 -5.80 2.17
CA ASP A 82 8.05 -6.53 2.52
C ASP A 82 8.17 -8.01 2.17
N LEU A 83 8.78 -8.34 1.03
CA LEU A 83 9.10 -9.71 0.66
C LEU A 83 10.00 -10.38 1.71
N GLY A 84 11.05 -9.68 2.17
CA GLY A 84 11.91 -10.16 3.24
C GLY A 84 11.14 -10.46 4.53
N ARG A 85 10.27 -9.53 4.94
CA ARG A 85 9.42 -9.70 6.14
C ARG A 85 8.44 -10.87 6.00
N ILE A 86 7.80 -11.02 4.84
CA ILE A 86 6.90 -12.14 4.55
C ILE A 86 7.68 -13.45 4.63
N LEU A 87 8.86 -13.54 4.02
CA LEU A 87 9.67 -14.76 4.06
C LEU A 87 10.12 -15.09 5.48
N LEU A 88 10.54 -14.11 6.28
CA LEU A 88 10.89 -14.31 7.69
C LEU A 88 9.68 -14.71 8.55
N HIS A 89 8.47 -14.28 8.18
CA HIS A 89 7.24 -14.71 8.83
C HIS A 89 6.92 -16.20 8.58
N HIS A 90 7.48 -16.81 7.54
CA HIS A 90 7.36 -18.26 7.31
C HIS A 90 8.39 -19.08 8.08
N VAL A 91 9.33 -18.44 8.79
CA VAL A 91 10.44 -19.10 9.46
C VAL A 91 10.33 -18.93 10.96
N VAL A 92 10.36 -20.04 11.68
CA VAL A 92 10.34 -20.09 13.14
C VAL A 92 11.69 -20.61 13.64
N PRO A 93 12.32 -19.95 14.62
CA PRO A 93 13.54 -20.47 15.25
C PRO A 93 13.23 -21.75 16.03
N GLY A 94 14.09 -22.76 15.90
CA GLY A 94 13.90 -24.08 16.49
C GLY A 94 13.48 -25.13 15.48
N LYS A 95 13.71 -26.41 15.81
CA LYS A 95 13.18 -27.55 15.06
C LYS A 95 11.86 -27.99 15.71
N LEU A 96 10.75 -27.63 15.09
CA LEU A 96 9.39 -27.93 15.57
C LEU A 96 8.71 -28.88 14.59
N GLU A 97 8.69 -30.16 14.95
CA GLU A 97 7.93 -31.19 14.21
C GLU A 97 6.43 -31.04 14.46
N ALA A 98 5.59 -31.60 13.59
CA ALA A 98 4.14 -31.43 13.64
C ALA A 98 3.55 -31.84 15.00
N GLY A 99 4.04 -32.92 15.59
CA GLY A 99 3.62 -33.36 16.93
C GLY A 99 3.91 -32.32 18.03
N THR A 100 4.94 -31.50 17.88
CA THR A 100 5.25 -30.39 18.80
C THR A 100 4.37 -29.17 18.53
N LEU A 101 4.02 -28.92 17.26
CA LEU A 101 3.16 -27.80 16.86
C LEU A 101 1.71 -28.00 17.31
N VAL A 102 1.17 -29.22 17.22
CA VAL A 102 -0.19 -29.56 17.67
C VAL A 102 -0.44 -29.26 19.16
N GLY A 103 0.61 -29.23 19.98
CA GLY A 103 0.52 -28.94 21.42
C GLY A 103 0.67 -27.47 21.79
N ARG A 104 0.67 -26.55 20.82
CA ARG A 104 0.87 -25.10 21.04
C ARG A 104 -0.27 -24.31 20.42
N ASP A 105 -0.59 -23.18 21.04
CA ASP A 105 -1.59 -22.24 20.52
C ASP A 105 -0.98 -21.28 19.47
N GLU A 106 0.30 -20.95 19.61
CA GLU A 106 1.02 -20.06 18.70
C GLU A 106 2.54 -20.31 18.69
N VAL A 107 3.21 -19.78 17.66
CA VAL A 107 4.68 -19.73 17.55
C VAL A 107 5.16 -18.36 17.10
N THR A 108 6.31 -17.92 17.60
CA THR A 108 6.97 -16.67 17.20
C THR A 108 7.89 -16.93 16.02
N THR A 109 7.84 -16.06 15.01
CA THR A 109 8.60 -16.16 13.76
C THR A 109 9.86 -15.28 13.81
N LEU A 110 10.77 -15.43 12.84
CA LEU A 110 11.94 -14.56 12.68
C LEU A 110 11.58 -13.12 12.26
N ALA A 111 10.32 -12.86 11.91
CA ALA A 111 9.80 -11.52 11.67
C ALA A 111 9.23 -10.86 12.95
N ASP A 112 9.52 -11.40 14.14
CA ASP A 112 9.00 -10.94 15.44
C ASP A 112 7.45 -10.83 15.47
N THR A 113 6.80 -11.75 14.77
CA THR A 113 5.34 -11.86 14.69
C THR A 113 4.90 -13.26 15.08
N THR A 114 3.65 -13.42 15.51
CA THR A 114 3.10 -14.71 15.93
C THR A 114 2.28 -15.37 14.82
N LEU A 115 2.35 -16.69 14.76
CA LEU A 115 1.49 -17.55 13.94
C LEU A 115 0.61 -18.37 14.87
N ALA A 116 -0.70 -18.22 14.74
CA ALA A 116 -1.67 -19.07 15.43
C ALA A 116 -1.61 -20.50 14.88
N LEU A 117 -1.76 -21.48 15.76
CA LEU A 117 -1.78 -22.90 15.42
C LEU A 117 -3.14 -23.47 15.78
N GLU A 118 -3.75 -24.18 14.85
CA GLU A 118 -5.05 -24.83 15.07
C GLU A 118 -5.04 -26.24 14.49
N VAL A 119 -5.75 -27.17 15.12
CA VAL A 119 -6.07 -28.47 14.52
C VAL A 119 -7.54 -28.49 14.15
N ALA A 120 -7.83 -28.46 12.85
CA ALA A 120 -9.18 -28.57 12.33
C ALA A 120 -9.28 -29.74 11.36
N ARG A 121 -10.26 -30.63 11.59
CA ARG A 121 -10.53 -31.81 10.74
C ARG A 121 -9.29 -32.68 10.50
N ASP A 122 -8.56 -33.00 11.58
CA ASP A 122 -7.33 -33.79 11.57
C ASP A 122 -6.20 -33.22 10.70
N ARG A 123 -6.22 -31.90 10.45
CA ARG A 123 -5.14 -31.17 9.77
C ARG A 123 -4.63 -30.07 10.68
N LEU A 124 -3.31 -29.87 10.66
CA LEU A 124 -2.66 -28.74 11.29
C LEU A 124 -2.81 -27.51 10.38
N LEU A 125 -3.32 -26.42 10.96
CA LEU A 125 -3.39 -25.10 10.37
C LEU A 125 -2.36 -24.20 11.06
N VAL A 126 -1.74 -23.36 10.26
CA VAL A 126 -0.77 -22.34 10.69
C VAL A 126 -1.26 -21.02 10.11
N GLY A 127 -1.75 -20.13 10.96
CA GLY A 127 -2.57 -19.00 10.53
C GLY A 127 -3.77 -19.49 9.72
N GLU A 128 -3.90 -19.02 8.48
CA GLU A 128 -4.96 -19.47 7.56
C GLU A 128 -4.53 -20.61 6.62
N ALA A 129 -3.28 -21.07 6.70
CA ALA A 129 -2.71 -22.05 5.79
C ALA A 129 -2.85 -23.47 6.34
N VAL A 130 -3.20 -24.42 5.47
CA VAL A 130 -3.26 -25.85 5.80
C VAL A 130 -1.90 -26.47 5.53
N VAL A 131 -1.35 -27.18 6.52
CA VAL A 131 -0.15 -28.00 6.33
C VAL A 131 -0.52 -29.24 5.51
N GLN A 132 0.01 -29.34 4.29
CA GLN A 132 -0.23 -30.44 3.36
C GLN A 132 0.70 -31.63 3.63
N THR A 133 1.98 -31.33 3.84
CA THR A 133 3.03 -32.32 4.12
C THR A 133 3.87 -31.79 5.27
N ALA A 134 4.00 -32.56 6.34
CA ALA A 134 4.76 -32.15 7.51
C ALA A 134 6.07 -32.95 7.64
N ASP A 135 6.96 -32.46 8.49
CA ASP A 135 8.15 -33.18 9.00
C ASP A 135 9.19 -33.56 7.94
N ILE A 136 9.37 -32.72 6.91
CA ILE A 136 10.46 -32.89 5.94
C ILE A 136 11.76 -32.43 6.61
N SER A 137 12.60 -33.39 7.01
CA SER A 137 13.85 -33.12 7.72
C SER A 137 14.97 -32.62 6.79
N GLY A 138 15.61 -31.51 7.17
CA GLY A 138 16.87 -31.04 6.60
C GLY A 138 17.98 -30.98 7.66
N SER A 139 19.23 -30.78 7.24
CA SER A 139 20.38 -30.73 8.15
C SER A 139 20.33 -29.57 9.14
N ASN A 140 19.73 -28.43 8.75
CA ASN A 140 19.59 -27.23 9.58
C ASN A 140 18.14 -26.93 10.00
N GLY A 141 17.21 -27.89 9.87
CA GLY A 141 15.81 -27.61 10.21
C GLY A 141 14.77 -28.64 9.77
N VAL A 142 13.52 -28.21 9.75
CA VAL A 142 12.37 -28.98 9.26
C VAL A 142 11.50 -28.09 8.37
N ILE A 143 10.94 -28.67 7.31
CA ILE A 143 10.02 -28.01 6.39
C ILE A 143 8.62 -28.60 6.59
N HIS A 144 7.63 -27.70 6.68
CA HIS A 144 6.20 -28.02 6.60
C HIS A 144 5.62 -27.34 5.37
N VAL A 145 5.10 -28.13 4.44
CA VAL A 145 4.54 -27.65 3.18
C VAL A 145 3.14 -27.09 3.43
N ILE A 146 2.88 -25.87 2.98
CA ILE A 146 1.59 -25.19 3.19
C ILE A 146 0.93 -24.79 1.87
N ASP A 147 -0.41 -24.64 1.90
CA ASP A 147 -1.24 -24.37 0.72
C ASP A 147 -1.55 -22.88 0.48
N ARG A 148 -1.05 -21.99 1.36
CA ARG A 148 -1.21 -20.53 1.28
C ARG A 148 0.06 -19.83 1.74
N VAL A 149 0.28 -18.61 1.26
CA VAL A 149 1.32 -17.72 1.77
C VAL A 149 0.83 -17.06 3.07
N LEU A 150 1.66 -17.10 4.11
CA LEU A 150 1.43 -16.46 5.40
C LEU A 150 1.79 -14.97 5.32
N LEU A 151 0.81 -14.10 5.58
CA LEU A 151 1.02 -12.66 5.60
C LEU A 151 1.14 -12.17 7.04
N PRO A 152 2.26 -11.51 7.42
CA PRO A 152 2.44 -11.02 8.78
C PRO A 152 1.44 -9.90 9.11
N PRO A 153 1.02 -9.79 10.39
CA PRO A 153 0.19 -8.67 10.83
C PRO A 153 0.88 -7.32 10.57
N VAL A 154 0.09 -6.27 10.37
CA VAL A 154 0.58 -4.90 10.25
C VAL A 154 1.11 -4.48 11.61
N GLN A 155 2.44 -4.31 11.76
CA GLN A 155 3.04 -3.87 13.02
C GLN A 155 2.92 -2.34 13.10
N GLN A 156 2.16 -1.84 14.07
CA GLN A 156 2.03 -0.40 14.30
C GLN A 156 3.28 0.13 15.03
N SER A 157 3.89 1.20 14.53
CA SER A 157 5.09 1.78 15.17
C SER A 157 4.79 2.37 16.57
N PRO A 158 5.77 2.53 17.47
CA PRO A 158 5.57 3.22 18.75
C PRO A 158 5.05 4.65 18.59
N LEU A 159 5.47 5.33 17.52
CA LEU A 159 4.95 6.63 17.10
C LEU A 159 3.47 6.52 16.75
N GLU A 160 3.09 5.57 15.90
CA GLU A 160 1.69 5.35 15.54
C GLU A 160 0.82 5.05 16.76
N SER A 161 1.30 4.21 17.66
CA SER A 161 0.59 3.84 18.88
C SER A 161 0.31 5.07 19.76
N LEU A 162 1.31 5.95 19.96
CA LEU A 162 1.14 7.16 20.75
C LEU A 162 0.12 8.12 20.12
N LEU A 163 0.22 8.32 18.81
CA LEU A 163 -0.63 9.26 18.08
C LEU A 163 -2.08 8.77 17.99
N VAL A 164 -2.30 7.48 17.69
CA VAL A 164 -3.64 6.86 17.67
C VAL A 164 -4.30 6.95 19.04
N ASN A 165 -3.58 6.61 20.13
CA ASN A 165 -4.13 6.75 21.49
C ASN A 165 -4.47 8.21 21.84
N ALA A 166 -3.68 9.18 21.39
CA ALA A 166 -3.99 10.58 21.59
C ALA A 166 -5.27 10.99 20.85
N ILE A 167 -5.45 10.54 19.60
CA ILE A 167 -6.64 10.77 18.78
C ILE A 167 -7.88 10.17 19.43
N GLU A 168 -7.81 8.91 19.87
CA GLU A 168 -8.92 8.22 20.53
C GLU A 168 -9.37 8.91 21.81
N ARG A 169 -8.43 9.53 22.55
CA ARG A 169 -8.74 10.29 23.77
C ARG A 169 -9.21 11.71 23.49
N GLY A 170 -8.67 12.38 22.47
CA GLY A 170 -8.96 13.77 22.15
C GLY A 170 -10.25 13.96 21.34
N ALA A 171 -10.52 13.12 20.35
CA ALA A 171 -11.67 13.26 19.47
C ALA A 171 -13.03 13.27 20.22
N PRO A 172 -13.27 12.40 21.23
CA PRO A 172 -14.48 12.47 22.03
C PRO A 172 -14.63 13.79 22.80
N LEU A 173 -13.53 14.40 23.26
CA LEU A 173 -13.56 15.68 23.98
C LEU A 173 -13.99 16.80 23.04
N PHE A 174 -13.45 16.83 21.82
CA PHE A 174 -13.85 17.78 20.78
C PHE A 174 -15.35 17.63 20.43
N ASN A 175 -15.80 16.40 20.20
CA ASN A 175 -17.19 16.10 19.85
C ASN A 175 -18.19 16.43 20.98
N ASN A 176 -17.73 16.44 22.24
CA ASN A 176 -18.49 16.88 23.41
C ASN A 176 -18.35 18.39 23.68
N ASN A 177 -18.00 19.18 22.66
CA ASN A 177 -17.87 20.63 22.71
C ASN A 177 -16.81 21.12 23.73
N ASN A 178 -15.74 20.34 23.92
CA ASN A 178 -14.57 20.71 24.73
C ASN A 178 -13.29 20.70 23.87
N PRO A 179 -13.15 21.66 22.93
CA PRO A 179 -11.99 21.75 22.03
C PRO A 179 -10.70 22.08 22.78
N GLU A 180 -10.76 22.78 23.91
CA GLU A 180 -9.59 23.11 24.73
C GLU A 180 -8.96 21.84 25.33
N ALA A 181 -9.76 20.94 25.91
CA ALA A 181 -9.26 19.68 26.44
C ALA A 181 -8.75 18.75 25.32
N CYS A 182 -9.40 18.76 24.15
CA CYS A 182 -8.90 18.05 22.97
C CYS A 182 -7.53 18.57 22.53
N ALA A 183 -7.38 19.90 22.40
CA ALA A 183 -6.13 20.53 22.02
C ALA A 183 -5.01 20.22 23.02
N ALA A 184 -5.30 20.18 24.33
CA ALA A 184 -4.34 19.81 25.35
C ALA A 184 -3.85 18.35 25.21
N VAL A 185 -4.76 17.39 24.97
CA VAL A 185 -4.40 15.98 24.75
C VAL A 185 -3.49 15.84 23.52
N TYR A 186 -3.83 16.53 22.42
CA TYR A 186 -3.01 16.46 21.21
C TYR A 186 -1.65 17.14 21.36
N ALA A 187 -1.61 18.32 21.99
CA ALA A 187 -0.37 19.03 22.26
C ALA A 187 0.60 18.17 23.09
N THR A 188 0.12 17.55 24.17
CA THR A 188 0.96 16.70 25.05
C THR A 188 1.60 15.55 24.28
N ALA A 189 0.85 14.88 23.40
CA ALA A 189 1.40 13.79 22.61
C ALA A 189 2.45 14.27 21.60
N LEU A 190 2.19 15.37 20.89
CA LEU A 190 3.14 15.93 19.93
C LEU A 190 4.40 16.53 20.59
N GLU A 191 4.26 17.11 21.78
CA GLU A 191 5.40 17.58 22.58
C GLU A 191 6.26 16.41 23.05
N ALA A 192 5.67 15.27 23.42
CA ALA A 192 6.41 14.05 23.73
C ALA A 192 7.19 13.54 22.51
N VAL A 193 6.57 13.56 21.33
CA VAL A 193 7.23 13.22 20.05
C VAL A 193 8.39 14.18 19.73
N ALA A 194 8.22 15.47 20.01
CA ALA A 194 9.28 16.47 19.80
C ALA A 194 10.45 16.33 20.78
N ALA A 195 10.16 15.95 22.04
CA ALA A 195 11.15 15.88 23.10
C ALA A 195 11.95 14.57 23.13
N VAL A 196 11.33 13.44 22.78
CA VAL A 196 11.91 12.10 22.92
C VAL A 196 12.47 11.61 21.57
N GLY A 197 13.71 11.11 21.56
CA GLY A 197 14.40 10.66 20.35
C GLY A 197 13.99 9.26 19.83
N ASP A 198 13.13 8.55 20.55
CA ASP A 198 12.81 7.13 20.34
C ASP A 198 11.63 6.89 19.36
N PHE A 199 11.13 7.95 18.73
CA PHE A 199 9.99 7.89 17.79
C PHE A 199 10.41 7.93 16.31
N GLY A 200 11.69 7.71 16.01
CA GLY A 200 12.18 7.63 14.62
C GLY A 200 12.30 8.98 13.90
N LEU A 201 12.19 10.11 14.61
CA LEU A 201 12.40 11.46 14.08
C LEU A 201 13.84 11.94 14.33
N ASP A 202 14.49 12.43 13.27
CA ASP A 202 15.82 13.03 13.39
C ASP A 202 15.80 14.37 14.16
N ALA A 203 16.97 14.86 14.57
CA ALA A 203 17.06 16.08 15.36
C ALA A 203 16.51 17.34 14.62
N PRO A 204 16.77 17.53 13.30
CA PRO A 204 16.15 18.60 12.53
C PRO A 204 14.62 18.53 12.48
N ALA A 205 14.04 17.35 12.29
CA ALA A 205 12.59 17.14 12.25
C ALA A 205 11.94 17.48 13.60
N ARG A 206 12.57 17.05 14.71
CA ARG A 206 12.10 17.38 16.06
C ARG A 206 12.17 18.87 16.39
N ALA A 207 13.22 19.57 15.93
CA ALA A 207 13.33 21.02 16.09
C ALA A 207 12.25 21.76 15.31
N THR A 208 11.99 21.31 14.08
CA THR A 208 10.95 21.85 13.20
C THR A 208 9.55 21.67 13.79
N LEU A 209 9.27 20.46 14.28
CA LEU A 209 8.03 20.15 15.00
C LEU A 209 7.87 21.05 16.22
N SER A 210 8.93 21.16 17.05
CA SER A 210 8.91 21.98 18.26
C SER A 210 8.53 23.43 17.97
N GLU A 211 9.07 24.03 16.90
CA GLU A 211 8.74 25.41 16.55
C GLU A 211 7.29 25.56 16.10
N ARG A 212 6.81 24.65 15.26
CA ARG A 212 5.41 24.63 14.81
C ARG A 212 4.42 24.46 15.96
N LEU A 213 4.76 23.65 16.97
CA LEU A 213 3.92 23.48 18.16
C LEU A 213 3.81 24.78 18.98
N LYS A 214 4.89 25.56 19.07
CA LYS A 214 4.85 26.89 19.74
C LYS A 214 3.95 27.86 19.01
N GLU A 215 4.03 27.92 17.67
CA GLU A 215 3.17 28.78 16.86
C GLU A 215 1.69 28.45 17.06
N ILE A 216 1.33 27.16 17.02
CA ILE A 216 -0.05 26.69 17.25
C ILE A 216 -0.50 27.02 18.68
N ALA A 217 0.38 26.87 19.68
CA ALA A 217 0.03 27.16 21.07
C ALA A 217 -0.34 28.64 21.31
N MET A 218 0.12 29.55 20.46
CA MET A 218 -0.19 30.99 20.52
C MET A 218 -1.52 31.37 19.87
N ASP A 219 -2.16 30.46 19.13
CA ASP A 219 -3.46 30.72 18.52
C ASP A 219 -4.57 30.84 19.58
N ARG A 220 -5.42 31.86 19.43
CA ARG A 220 -6.51 32.16 20.37
C ARG A 220 -7.75 31.32 20.09
N ASP A 221 -7.86 30.75 18.89
CA ASP A 221 -8.96 29.85 18.53
C ASP A 221 -8.62 28.41 18.96
N VAL A 222 -9.27 27.97 20.04
CA VAL A 222 -9.08 26.62 20.61
C VAL A 222 -9.54 25.50 19.65
N THR A 223 -10.50 25.80 18.78
CA THR A 223 -10.99 24.86 17.77
C THR A 223 -9.94 24.69 16.68
N GLU A 224 -9.38 25.79 16.17
CA GLU A 224 -8.30 25.72 15.19
C GLU A 224 -7.03 25.10 15.74
N ARG A 225 -6.70 25.32 17.01
CA ARG A 225 -5.60 24.62 17.68
C ARG A 225 -5.76 23.10 17.67
N ALA A 226 -6.94 22.61 18.06
CA ALA A 226 -7.22 21.17 18.06
C ALA A 226 -7.05 20.57 16.65
N TRP A 227 -7.56 21.25 15.62
CA TRP A 227 -7.40 20.83 14.23
C TRP A 227 -5.96 20.94 13.72
N ALA A 228 -5.21 21.96 14.13
CA ALA A 228 -3.81 22.14 13.75
C ALA A 228 -2.94 21.00 14.29
N TYR A 229 -3.12 20.62 15.56
CA TYR A 229 -2.44 19.45 16.10
C TYR A 229 -2.90 18.15 15.44
N ARG A 230 -4.21 17.97 15.20
CA ARG A 230 -4.74 16.78 14.49
C ARG A 230 -4.06 16.57 13.14
N ARG A 231 -3.90 17.65 12.36
CA ARG A 231 -3.22 17.64 11.05
C ARG A 231 -1.75 17.20 11.15
N ILE A 232 -1.04 17.58 12.21
CA ILE A 232 0.34 17.13 12.44
C ILE A 232 0.36 15.62 12.75
N MET A 233 -0.55 15.15 13.62
CA MET A 233 -0.64 13.73 13.94
C MET A 233 -0.97 12.89 12.70
N ASP A 234 -1.91 13.34 11.88
CA ASP A 234 -2.24 12.68 10.61
C ASP A 234 -1.04 12.61 9.68
N ALA A 235 -0.30 13.73 9.53
CA ALA A 235 0.91 13.76 8.71
C ALA A 235 2.03 12.83 9.22
N MET A 236 2.17 12.67 10.54
CA MET A 236 3.12 11.73 11.12
C MET A 236 2.70 10.27 10.94
N LEU A 237 1.40 9.98 11.10
CA LEU A 237 0.84 8.64 10.89
C LEU A 237 0.91 8.19 9.43
N SER A 238 0.85 9.13 8.49
CA SER A 238 1.00 8.85 7.05
C SER A 238 2.47 8.82 6.58
N GLY A 239 3.45 8.97 7.47
CA GLY A 239 4.88 8.98 7.13
C GLY A 239 5.36 10.27 6.43
N GLN A 240 4.58 11.34 6.52
CA GLN A 240 4.80 12.60 5.82
C GLN A 240 5.37 13.69 6.76
N MET A 241 6.65 13.59 7.09
CA MET A 241 7.45 14.80 7.32
C MET A 241 8.29 15.12 6.08
N GLN A 242 7.60 15.55 5.03
CA GLN A 242 8.16 16.54 4.11
C GLN A 242 7.33 17.80 4.25
N MET A 243 7.99 18.84 4.72
CA MET A 243 7.52 20.23 4.70
C MET A 243 7.26 20.60 3.24
N ASP A 244 6.03 20.40 2.76
CA ASP A 244 5.68 20.87 1.44
C ASP A 244 5.05 22.26 1.52
N SER A 245 5.81 23.20 0.99
CA SER A 245 5.48 24.60 0.87
C SER A 245 4.21 24.77 0.03
N ARG A 246 3.27 25.58 0.51
CA ARG A 246 2.05 26.02 -0.19
C ARG A 246 2.32 26.87 -1.45
N ALA A 247 3.51 26.81 -2.04
CA ALA A 247 3.81 27.52 -3.27
C ALA A 247 3.18 26.75 -4.44
N ARG A 248 2.07 27.26 -4.96
CA ARG A 248 1.63 26.96 -6.33
C ARG A 248 2.85 27.16 -7.25
N PRO A 249 3.24 26.18 -8.07
CA PRO A 249 4.13 26.48 -9.18
C PRO A 249 3.46 27.57 -10.00
N THR A 250 4.13 28.71 -10.16
CA THR A 250 3.65 29.75 -11.07
C THR A 250 3.50 29.13 -12.45
N SER A 251 2.29 29.19 -13.01
CA SER A 251 1.96 28.67 -14.34
C SER A 251 2.94 29.20 -15.39
N SER A 252 3.97 28.43 -15.72
CA SER A 252 4.96 28.75 -16.74
C SER A 252 4.79 27.91 -18.02
N GLY A 253 3.74 27.09 -18.12
CA GLY A 253 3.43 26.29 -19.30
C GLY A 253 2.14 26.72 -20.00
N SER A 254 2.08 26.58 -21.32
CA SER A 254 0.96 26.91 -22.21
C SER A 254 -0.27 25.99 -22.04
N GLY A 255 -0.76 25.83 -20.80
CA GLY A 255 -1.91 25.00 -20.46
C GLY A 255 -3.22 25.80 -20.37
N ARG A 256 -4.34 25.20 -20.77
CA ARG A 256 -5.67 25.74 -20.49
C ARG A 256 -6.21 25.15 -19.20
N MET A 257 -6.51 26.01 -18.23
CA MET A 257 -7.19 25.64 -17.00
C MET A 257 -8.61 25.14 -17.28
N LEU A 258 -8.96 23.97 -16.77
CA LEU A 258 -10.31 23.38 -16.82
C LEU A 258 -11.04 23.57 -15.50
N TYR A 259 -10.34 23.34 -14.38
CA TYR A 259 -10.85 23.55 -13.02
C TYR A 259 -9.71 23.96 -12.09
N ASP A 260 -9.92 25.03 -11.32
CA ASP A 260 -9.02 25.54 -10.27
C ASP A 260 -9.66 25.50 -8.85
N PHE A 261 -10.95 25.16 -8.78
CA PHE A 261 -11.76 25.05 -7.56
C PHE A 261 -11.76 26.25 -6.60
N GLU A 262 -11.30 27.42 -7.05
CA GLU A 262 -11.34 28.67 -6.28
C GLU A 262 -12.78 29.12 -6.01
N ASP A 263 -13.68 28.89 -6.98
CA ASP A 263 -15.13 28.98 -6.76
C ASP A 263 -15.65 27.65 -6.18
N PRO A 264 -16.12 27.62 -4.92
CA PRO A 264 -16.71 26.42 -4.33
C PRO A 264 -17.93 25.90 -5.10
N GLY A 265 -18.60 26.76 -5.89
CA GLY A 265 -19.70 26.36 -6.77
C GLY A 265 -19.29 25.40 -7.88
N SER A 266 -18.03 25.42 -8.30
CA SER A 266 -17.49 24.60 -9.39
C SER A 266 -17.56 23.09 -9.09
N VAL A 267 -17.51 22.68 -7.82
CA VAL A 267 -17.62 21.27 -7.41
C VAL A 267 -18.98 20.66 -7.76
N ARG A 268 -20.03 21.50 -7.91
CA ARG A 268 -21.38 21.06 -8.31
C ARG A 268 -21.45 20.54 -9.74
N ASN A 269 -20.42 20.80 -10.55
CA ASN A 269 -20.29 20.23 -11.87
C ASN A 269 -19.95 18.74 -11.84
N PHE A 270 -19.49 18.23 -10.69
CA PHE A 270 -19.16 16.82 -10.50
C PHE A 270 -20.34 16.06 -9.89
N GLY A 271 -20.67 14.92 -10.48
CA GLY A 271 -21.64 13.95 -9.96
C GLY A 271 -20.96 12.68 -9.47
N VAL A 272 -21.44 12.15 -8.35
CA VAL A 272 -20.99 10.86 -7.80
C VAL A 272 -21.73 9.71 -8.46
N VAL A 273 -21.01 8.65 -8.82
CA VAL A 273 -21.58 7.38 -9.27
C VAL A 273 -20.94 6.25 -8.47
N VAL A 274 -21.78 5.45 -7.79
CA VAL A 274 -21.40 4.31 -6.95
C VAL A 274 -21.91 2.98 -7.54
N ASP A 275 -21.48 1.87 -6.96
CA ASP A 275 -21.71 0.49 -7.40
C ASP A 275 -23.07 -0.13 -7.01
N GLY A 276 -24.08 0.70 -6.74
CA GLY A 276 -25.39 0.24 -6.27
C GLY A 276 -26.16 -0.67 -7.24
N VAL A 277 -25.72 -0.80 -8.50
CA VAL A 277 -26.41 -1.52 -9.59
C VAL A 277 -26.57 -3.03 -9.33
N MET A 278 -25.86 -3.61 -8.34
CA MET A 278 -26.08 -5.00 -7.89
C MET A 278 -26.16 -5.12 -6.36
N GLY A 279 -26.54 -4.03 -5.68
CA GLY A 279 -26.56 -3.96 -4.22
C GLY A 279 -25.19 -3.65 -3.59
N GLY A 280 -24.22 -3.17 -4.38
CA GLY A 280 -22.95 -2.66 -3.88
C GLY A 280 -23.17 -1.57 -2.83
N LEU A 281 -22.28 -1.54 -1.84
CA LEU A 281 -22.41 -0.71 -0.64
C LEU A 281 -21.38 0.43 -0.60
N SER A 282 -20.68 0.69 -1.70
CA SER A 282 -19.69 1.77 -1.72
C SER A 282 -20.38 3.13 -1.65
N THR A 283 -19.72 4.07 -0.98
CA THR A 283 -20.20 5.44 -0.80
C THR A 283 -19.26 6.42 -1.49
N GLY A 284 -19.70 7.66 -1.64
CA GLY A 284 -18.89 8.73 -2.18
C GLY A 284 -19.59 10.07 -1.97
N ARG A 285 -18.82 11.08 -1.59
CA ARG A 285 -19.30 12.46 -1.43
C ARG A 285 -18.27 13.42 -1.99
N ILE A 286 -18.77 14.49 -2.59
CA ILE A 286 -17.95 15.58 -3.12
C ILE A 286 -18.24 16.81 -2.29
N ARG A 287 -17.19 17.52 -1.88
CA ARG A 287 -17.28 18.76 -1.12
C ARG A 287 -16.23 19.74 -1.63
N ALA A 288 -16.52 21.03 -1.49
CA ALA A 288 -15.50 22.05 -1.66
C ALA A 288 -14.57 22.05 -0.43
N GLY A 289 -13.26 22.03 -0.68
CA GLY A 289 -12.22 22.33 0.28
C GLY A 289 -11.78 23.80 0.19
N GLU A 290 -10.61 24.11 0.76
CA GLU A 290 -10.00 25.45 0.67
C GLU A 290 -9.33 25.62 -0.70
N GLY A 291 -10.10 26.03 -1.72
CA GLY A 291 -9.62 26.13 -3.10
C GLY A 291 -9.43 24.77 -3.80
N THR A 292 -10.03 23.71 -3.27
CA THR A 292 -9.88 22.34 -3.78
C THR A 292 -11.23 21.63 -3.91
N LEU A 293 -11.27 20.56 -4.71
CA LEU A 293 -12.35 19.59 -4.67
C LEU A 293 -11.92 18.40 -3.80
N VAL A 294 -12.74 18.02 -2.83
CA VAL A 294 -12.53 16.82 -2.01
C VAL A 294 -13.56 15.76 -2.40
N PHE A 295 -13.10 14.61 -2.85
CA PHE A 295 -13.90 13.41 -3.06
C PHE A 295 -13.48 12.32 -2.10
N ASP A 296 -14.39 11.90 -1.22
CA ASP A 296 -14.10 10.90 -0.20
C ASP A 296 -15.30 10.00 0.07
N GLY A 297 -15.05 8.86 0.70
CA GLY A 297 -16.08 7.87 0.98
C GLY A 297 -15.48 6.55 1.44
N GLU A 298 -16.21 5.47 1.23
CA GLU A 298 -15.79 4.11 1.58
C GLU A 298 -16.11 3.16 0.43
N THR A 299 -15.13 2.37 0.01
CA THR A 299 -15.35 1.26 -0.94
C THR A 299 -15.72 0.00 -0.18
N SER A 300 -16.74 -0.72 -0.65
CA SER A 300 -17.15 -2.01 -0.08
C SER A 300 -17.16 -3.09 -1.13
N LEU A 301 -16.42 -4.19 -0.90
CA LEU A 301 -16.39 -5.34 -1.81
C LEU A 301 -17.62 -6.26 -1.68
N ARG A 302 -18.52 -5.95 -0.74
CA ARG A 302 -19.77 -6.69 -0.56
C ARG A 302 -20.66 -6.53 -1.80
N ASN A 303 -21.42 -7.58 -2.12
CA ASN A 303 -22.34 -7.61 -3.25
C ASN A 303 -21.67 -7.27 -4.60
N ASN A 304 -20.43 -7.72 -4.78
CA ASN A 304 -19.63 -7.48 -5.97
C ASN A 304 -19.35 -5.98 -6.23
N GLY A 305 -19.25 -5.20 -5.15
CA GLY A 305 -18.93 -3.78 -5.19
C GLY A 305 -17.43 -3.47 -5.32
N GLY A 306 -17.02 -2.37 -4.72
CA GLY A 306 -15.65 -1.86 -4.67
C GLY A 306 -15.42 -0.68 -5.61
N PHE A 307 -16.47 0.07 -5.93
CA PHE A 307 -16.39 1.14 -6.91
C PHE A 307 -17.10 2.41 -6.43
N SER A 308 -16.37 3.52 -6.51
CA SER A 308 -16.91 4.87 -6.36
C SER A 308 -16.22 5.79 -7.37
N SER A 309 -16.95 6.75 -7.91
CA SER A 309 -16.41 7.67 -8.90
C SER A 309 -17.06 9.03 -8.84
N MET A 310 -16.34 10.04 -9.31
CA MET A 310 -16.86 11.36 -9.58
C MET A 310 -16.61 11.74 -11.04
N ARG A 311 -17.54 12.49 -11.64
CA ARG A 311 -17.51 12.80 -13.08
C ARG A 311 -18.07 14.18 -13.35
N ALA A 312 -17.44 14.92 -14.24
CA ALA A 312 -17.94 16.21 -14.70
C ALA A 312 -18.03 16.27 -16.24
N PRO A 313 -19.10 16.84 -16.81
CA PRO A 313 -19.15 17.11 -18.23
C PRO A 313 -18.19 18.26 -18.57
N LEU A 314 -17.56 18.17 -19.74
CA LEU A 314 -16.74 19.24 -20.29
C LEU A 314 -17.43 19.83 -21.53
N PRO A 315 -17.37 21.17 -21.71
CA PRO A 315 -17.73 21.81 -22.96
C PRO A 315 -16.98 21.21 -24.17
N SER A 316 -17.56 21.37 -25.36
CA SER A 316 -16.86 20.95 -26.57
C SER A 316 -15.64 21.86 -26.76
N GLY A 317 -14.52 21.26 -27.16
CA GLY A 317 -13.28 21.98 -27.41
C GLY A 317 -12.46 22.29 -26.16
N SER A 318 -12.86 21.81 -24.97
CA SER A 318 -12.12 21.98 -23.71
C SER A 318 -10.71 21.38 -23.71
N CYS A 319 -10.38 20.47 -24.63
CA CYS A 319 -9.03 19.94 -24.80
C CYS A 319 -8.42 20.23 -26.19
N ASP A 320 -9.04 21.09 -27.00
CA ASP A 320 -8.47 21.49 -28.30
C ASP A 320 -7.07 22.09 -28.13
N GLY A 321 -6.11 21.60 -28.93
CA GLY A 321 -4.71 22.04 -28.90
C GLY A 321 -3.85 21.45 -27.78
N ALA A 322 -4.42 20.65 -26.88
CA ALA A 322 -3.68 19.89 -25.87
C ALA A 322 -3.39 18.46 -26.37
N ASP A 323 -2.34 17.83 -25.85
CA ASP A 323 -2.08 16.38 -26.01
C ASP A 323 -2.32 15.60 -24.71
N SER A 324 -2.30 16.29 -23.57
CA SER A 324 -2.33 15.68 -22.25
C SER A 324 -3.25 16.42 -21.28
N LEU A 325 -3.71 15.70 -20.26
CA LEU A 325 -4.32 16.29 -19.07
C LEU A 325 -3.29 16.35 -17.96
N ARG A 326 -3.11 17.53 -17.33
CA ARG A 326 -2.34 17.66 -16.10
C ARG A 326 -3.30 17.80 -14.94
N VAL A 327 -3.12 17.00 -13.89
CA VAL A 327 -3.94 17.09 -12.69
C VAL A 327 -3.01 17.17 -11.47
N ARG A 328 -3.25 18.19 -10.64
CA ARG A 328 -2.62 18.34 -9.33
C ARG A 328 -3.57 17.88 -8.25
N PHE A 329 -3.19 16.86 -7.50
CA PHE A 329 -4.05 16.23 -6.51
C PHE A 329 -3.25 15.75 -5.30
N LYS A 330 -3.95 15.42 -4.22
CA LYS A 330 -3.45 14.76 -3.02
C LYS A 330 -4.30 13.53 -2.76
N GLY A 331 -3.68 12.36 -2.85
CA GLY A 331 -4.35 11.08 -2.69
C GLY A 331 -4.20 10.47 -1.30
N ASP A 332 -4.52 9.19 -1.20
CA ASP A 332 -4.72 8.43 0.04
C ASP A 332 -3.91 7.12 0.08
N GLY A 333 -2.88 6.99 -0.76
CA GLY A 333 -2.10 5.77 -0.87
C GLY A 333 -2.77 4.69 -1.74
N ARG A 334 -3.94 4.97 -2.33
CA ARG A 334 -4.66 4.03 -3.19
C ARG A 334 -4.36 4.28 -4.66
N THR A 335 -4.70 3.29 -5.49
CA THR A 335 -4.63 3.39 -6.95
C THR A 335 -5.89 4.04 -7.48
N TRP A 336 -5.72 5.20 -8.12
CA TRP A 336 -6.79 5.97 -8.71
C TRP A 336 -6.79 5.85 -10.23
N ILE A 337 -7.93 6.17 -10.84
CA ILE A 337 -8.07 6.22 -12.29
C ILE A 337 -8.49 7.62 -12.69
N ILE A 338 -7.73 8.27 -13.57
CA ILE A 338 -8.17 9.44 -14.32
C ILE A 338 -8.77 8.93 -15.62
N GLY A 339 -9.95 9.45 -15.96
CA GLY A 339 -10.59 9.11 -17.20
C GLY A 339 -11.19 10.30 -17.94
N THR A 340 -11.39 10.09 -19.23
CA THR A 340 -12.11 10.99 -20.13
C THR A 340 -13.16 10.23 -20.93
N ARG A 341 -14.07 10.95 -21.59
CA ARG A 341 -15.13 10.36 -22.42
C ARG A 341 -15.40 11.17 -23.68
N GLY A 342 -15.80 10.46 -24.74
CA GLY A 342 -16.20 11.05 -26.02
C GLY A 342 -17.61 11.64 -26.07
N SER A 343 -18.43 11.38 -25.06
CA SER A 343 -19.85 11.80 -25.00
C SER A 343 -20.13 12.63 -23.76
N ARG A 344 -21.13 13.51 -23.83
CA ARG A 344 -21.67 14.17 -22.63
C ARG A 344 -22.59 13.26 -21.82
N ASN A 345 -23.06 12.15 -22.41
CA ASN A 345 -23.94 11.20 -21.73
C ASN A 345 -23.14 10.32 -20.76
N MET A 346 -23.65 10.16 -19.54
CA MET A 346 -22.96 9.42 -18.46
C MET A 346 -22.83 7.89 -18.70
N ARG A 347 -23.31 7.39 -19.83
CA ARG A 347 -23.29 5.98 -20.25
C ARG A 347 -22.35 5.68 -21.45
N GLY A 348 -21.60 6.68 -21.93
CA GLY A 348 -20.64 6.50 -23.03
C GLY A 348 -19.36 5.77 -22.60
N ASP A 349 -18.54 5.37 -23.58
CA ASP A 349 -17.23 4.77 -23.33
C ASP A 349 -16.33 5.71 -22.53
N SER A 350 -15.60 5.15 -21.57
CA SER A 350 -14.58 5.85 -20.81
C SER A 350 -13.19 5.46 -21.31
N TYR A 351 -12.23 6.34 -21.15
CA TYR A 351 -10.83 6.12 -21.51
C TYR A 351 -10.01 6.38 -20.26
N TRP A 352 -9.23 5.40 -19.82
CA TRP A 352 -8.66 5.35 -18.47
C TRP A 352 -7.14 5.33 -18.48
N THR A 353 -6.56 6.00 -17.49
CA THR A 353 -5.18 5.80 -17.04
C THR A 353 -5.19 5.61 -15.53
N ARG A 354 -4.50 4.58 -15.06
CA ARG A 354 -4.31 4.32 -13.63
C ARG A 354 -3.05 5.04 -13.15
N PHE A 355 -3.07 5.48 -11.90
CA PHE A 355 -1.92 6.04 -11.22
C PHE A 355 -2.01 5.72 -9.72
N ASP A 356 -0.87 5.46 -9.11
CA ASP A 356 -0.77 5.28 -7.67
C ASP A 356 -0.61 6.64 -7.00
N THR A 357 -1.25 6.79 -5.85
CA THR A 357 -1.10 7.97 -5.02
C THR A 357 -0.22 7.66 -3.83
N VAL A 358 0.49 8.65 -3.34
CA VAL A 358 1.16 8.58 -2.03
C VAL A 358 0.26 9.28 -1.02
N ASP A 359 -0.02 8.60 0.09
CA ASP A 359 -0.97 9.10 1.09
C ASP A 359 -0.59 10.51 1.56
N GLY A 360 -1.55 11.42 1.41
CA GLY A 360 -1.45 12.82 1.80
C GLY A 360 -0.45 13.67 1.01
N GLN A 361 0.25 13.15 -0.01
CA GLN A 361 1.23 13.94 -0.78
C GLN A 361 0.56 14.62 -1.97
N TRP A 362 0.87 15.89 -2.19
CA TRP A 362 0.51 16.57 -3.44
C TRP A 362 1.37 16.03 -4.58
N MET A 363 0.71 15.67 -5.66
CA MET A 363 1.32 15.08 -6.84
C MET A 363 0.74 15.74 -8.08
N ASP A 364 1.56 15.84 -9.11
CA ASP A 364 1.18 16.26 -10.44
C ASP A 364 1.30 15.06 -11.37
N VAL A 365 0.21 14.70 -12.05
CA VAL A 365 0.23 13.67 -13.10
C VAL A 365 -0.07 14.32 -14.44
N VAL A 366 0.72 13.97 -15.46
CA VAL A 366 0.47 14.33 -16.85
C VAL A 366 0.06 13.07 -17.59
N VAL A 367 -1.16 13.06 -18.10
CA VAL A 367 -1.76 11.90 -18.76
C VAL A 367 -1.95 12.18 -20.25
N PRO A 368 -1.17 11.53 -21.13
CA PRO A 368 -1.37 11.63 -22.57
C PRO A 368 -2.76 11.10 -22.96
N ILE A 369 -3.55 11.92 -23.66
CA ILE A 369 -4.95 11.60 -23.97
C ILE A 369 -5.05 10.40 -24.92
N ASP A 370 -4.12 10.25 -25.86
CA ASP A 370 -4.13 9.21 -26.88
C ASP A 370 -3.57 7.86 -26.40
N GLU A 371 -2.95 7.83 -25.22
CA GLU A 371 -2.48 6.62 -24.52
C GLU A 371 -3.53 6.04 -23.57
N MET A 372 -4.59 6.79 -23.25
CA MET A 372 -5.66 6.32 -22.38
C MET A 372 -6.37 5.08 -22.96
N VAL A 373 -6.60 4.08 -22.11
CA VAL A 373 -7.19 2.81 -22.51
C VAL A 373 -8.72 2.92 -22.55
N ARG A 374 -9.31 2.77 -23.75
CA ARG A 374 -10.78 2.68 -23.88
C ARG A 374 -11.29 1.51 -23.04
N THR A 375 -12.27 1.78 -22.20
CA THR A 375 -12.79 0.85 -21.21
C THR A 375 -14.31 0.94 -21.14
N SER A 376 -14.96 -0.22 -21.01
CA SER A 376 -16.40 -0.33 -20.75
C SER A 376 -16.64 -1.33 -19.63
N PHE A 377 -17.36 -0.93 -18.58
CA PHE A 377 -17.58 -1.77 -17.39
C PHE A 377 -16.29 -2.38 -16.80
N GLY A 378 -15.18 -1.63 -16.84
CA GLY A 378 -13.88 -2.11 -16.37
C GLY A 378 -13.13 -3.05 -17.32
N GLN A 379 -13.70 -3.38 -18.49
CA GLN A 379 -13.07 -4.21 -19.50
C GLN A 379 -12.41 -3.36 -20.60
N PRO A 380 -11.13 -3.61 -20.95
CA PRO A 380 -10.45 -2.87 -21.99
C PRO A 380 -11.04 -3.20 -23.36
N LEU A 381 -11.20 -2.17 -24.18
CA LEU A 381 -11.71 -2.24 -25.55
C LEU A 381 -10.70 -1.62 -26.52
N ARG A 382 -10.82 -1.97 -27.80
CA ARG A 382 -10.04 -1.31 -28.86
C ARG A 382 -10.59 0.08 -29.16
N GLY A 383 -9.70 1.03 -29.41
CA GLY A 383 -10.05 2.39 -29.83
C GLY A 383 -9.29 3.42 -29.00
N ARG A 384 -9.07 4.60 -29.59
CA ARG A 384 -8.45 5.74 -28.93
C ARG A 384 -9.44 6.90 -28.86
N ILE A 385 -9.11 7.90 -28.06
CA ILE A 385 -9.79 9.19 -28.03
C ILE A 385 -8.77 10.26 -28.43
N THR A 386 -9.24 11.26 -29.15
CA THR A 386 -8.44 12.45 -29.47
C THR A 386 -8.88 13.65 -28.61
N PRO A 387 -8.02 14.65 -28.38
CA PRO A 387 -8.35 15.80 -27.54
C PRO A 387 -9.63 16.53 -27.95
N ASP A 388 -9.89 16.68 -29.25
CA ASP A 388 -11.11 17.31 -29.81
C ASP A 388 -12.39 16.50 -29.54
N GLN A 389 -12.25 15.22 -29.19
CA GLN A 389 -13.36 14.32 -28.83
C GLN A 389 -13.70 14.35 -27.33
N VAL A 390 -12.85 14.92 -26.48
CA VAL A 390 -13.08 14.95 -25.02
C VAL A 390 -14.31 15.77 -24.66
N ARG A 391 -15.25 15.17 -23.93
CA ARG A 391 -16.53 15.76 -23.50
C ARG A 391 -16.80 15.60 -21.99
N GLY A 392 -15.86 15.05 -21.23
CA GLY A 392 -15.98 14.95 -19.78
C GLY A 392 -14.72 14.41 -19.14
N ILE A 393 -14.59 14.63 -17.83
CA ILE A 393 -13.52 14.11 -16.99
C ILE A 393 -14.08 13.26 -15.86
N GLU A 394 -13.31 12.27 -15.44
CA GLU A 394 -13.72 11.24 -14.51
C GLU A 394 -12.57 10.89 -13.56
N PHE A 395 -12.90 10.62 -12.31
CA PHE A 395 -11.98 10.06 -11.33
C PHE A 395 -12.64 8.86 -10.67
N TYR A 396 -11.93 7.74 -10.61
CA TYR A 396 -12.43 6.50 -10.00
C TYR A 396 -11.52 6.00 -8.90
N ILE A 397 -12.14 5.47 -7.86
CA ILE A 397 -11.56 4.47 -7.00
C ILE A 397 -12.16 3.11 -7.38
N TYR A 398 -11.33 2.26 -7.98
CA TYR A 398 -11.68 0.90 -8.42
C TYR A 398 -10.44 0.00 -8.38
N ASP A 399 -9.79 -0.01 -7.22
CA ASP A 399 -8.58 -0.75 -6.90
C ASP A 399 -8.87 -2.11 -6.23
N LYS A 400 -10.14 -2.49 -6.14
CA LYS A 400 -10.61 -3.73 -5.47
C LYS A 400 -10.21 -3.86 -4.01
N LYS A 401 -9.98 -2.74 -3.32
CA LYS A 401 -9.79 -2.71 -1.86
C LYS A 401 -11.06 -2.21 -1.17
N ALA A 402 -11.37 -2.77 0.00
CA ALA A 402 -12.39 -2.23 0.88
C ALA A 402 -11.78 -1.16 1.80
N GLY A 403 -12.57 -0.19 2.23
CA GLY A 403 -12.16 0.81 3.21
C GLY A 403 -12.29 2.25 2.72
N PRO A 404 -11.90 3.22 3.57
CA PRO A 404 -12.03 4.63 3.26
C PRO A 404 -11.19 5.00 2.03
N PHE A 405 -11.61 6.04 1.34
CA PHE A 405 -10.81 6.69 0.31
C PHE A 405 -10.95 8.20 0.39
N ARG A 406 -9.95 8.91 -0.12
CA ARG A 406 -9.93 10.37 -0.25
C ARG A 406 -9.02 10.80 -1.40
N LEU A 407 -9.55 11.62 -2.28
CA LEU A 407 -8.80 12.37 -3.28
C LEU A 407 -9.15 13.84 -3.16
N GLU A 408 -8.13 14.68 -3.04
CA GLU A 408 -8.27 16.14 -3.02
C GLU A 408 -7.59 16.72 -4.27
N ILE A 409 -8.31 17.50 -5.07
CA ILE A 409 -7.83 18.02 -6.35
C ILE A 409 -7.70 19.54 -6.26
N ASP A 410 -6.53 20.07 -6.62
CA ASP A 410 -6.23 21.50 -6.70
C ASP A 410 -6.52 22.00 -8.12
N THR A 411 -5.90 21.40 -9.13
CA THR A 411 -6.07 21.85 -10.53
C THR A 411 -6.26 20.72 -11.51
N ILE A 412 -6.97 21.04 -12.60
CA ILE A 412 -7.13 20.20 -13.78
C ILE A 412 -6.88 21.09 -15.00
N GLU A 413 -5.90 20.72 -15.82
CA GLU A 413 -5.44 21.48 -16.98
C GLU A 413 -5.37 20.61 -18.23
N ALA A 414 -5.61 21.21 -19.40
CA ALA A 414 -5.27 20.63 -20.69
C ALA A 414 -3.95 21.25 -21.18
N VAL A 415 -2.92 20.44 -21.40
CA VAL A 415 -1.53 20.89 -21.68
C VAL A 415 -0.96 20.27 -22.96
N SER A 416 0.08 20.87 -23.52
CA SER A 416 0.84 20.38 -24.69
C SER A 416 2.31 20.12 -24.34
N GLY A 417 2.90 19.07 -24.91
CA GLY A 417 4.21 18.48 -24.58
C GLY A 417 5.45 19.37 -24.66
N ASP A 418 5.39 20.56 -25.28
CA ASP A 418 6.51 21.51 -25.34
C ASP A 418 6.76 22.29 -24.03
N SER A 419 6.02 21.97 -22.96
CA SER A 419 6.04 22.75 -21.70
C SER A 419 6.60 22.03 -20.48
N ILE A 420 7.25 20.87 -20.65
CA ILE A 420 8.03 20.22 -19.59
C ILE A 420 9.50 20.58 -19.82
N GLY A 421 9.89 21.77 -19.36
CA GLY A 421 11.29 22.17 -19.31
C GLY A 421 12.04 21.22 -18.37
N ASN A 422 13.11 20.61 -18.88
CA ASN A 422 14.15 19.97 -18.08
C ASN A 422 14.62 20.95 -16.99
N GLU A 423 14.38 20.62 -15.72
CA GLU A 423 15.26 21.06 -14.64
C GLU A 423 15.87 19.82 -13.99
N VAL A 424 17.20 19.88 -13.93
CA VAL A 424 18.17 18.85 -13.54
C VAL A 424 18.26 18.72 -12.04
#